data_AF-A0A932U5S6-F1
#
_entry.id   AF-A0A932U5S6-F1
#
_cell.length_a   1.000
_cell.length_b   1.000
_cell.length_c   1.000
_cell.angle_alpha   90.00
_cell.angle_beta   90.00
_cell.angle_gamma   90.00
#
_symmetry.space_group_name_H-M   'P 1'
#
loop_
_entity.id
_entity.type
_entity.pdbx_description
1 polymer ?
#
loop_
_entity_poly.entity_id
_entity_poly.type
_entity_poly.pdbx_seq_one_letter_code
_entity_poly.pdbx_strand_id
1 'polypeptide(L)'
;MNNRYVDSHVHFWNPGVIDYPWLSGAPAISRPTFPADLDETRQGLSHELAGIVFVEADCAPEQALAEAEWVTSLTSQEPRIRGIVAHAPLQKGEAVRDELSALQA
;
A
#
# COMPACT_ATOMS: atom_id res chain seq x y z
N MET A 1 -26.35 -7.84 12.91
CA MET A 1 -25.89 -6.45 12.69
C MET A 1 -24.56 -6.56 11.96
N ASN A 2 -24.46 -6.04 10.73
CA ASN A 2 -23.19 -5.97 10.02
C ASN A 2 -22.42 -4.74 10.53
N ASN A 3 -21.44 -4.96 11.40
CA ASN A 3 -20.54 -3.87 11.79
C ASN A 3 -19.60 -3.52 10.63
N ARG A 4 -19.31 -2.23 10.50
CA ARG A 4 -18.38 -1.66 9.52
C ARG A 4 -17.02 -1.47 10.19
N TYR A 5 -15.94 -1.67 9.46
CA TYR A 5 -14.58 -1.48 9.99
C TYR A 5 -13.61 -0.91 8.96
N VAL A 6 -12.50 -0.40 9.46
CA VAL A 6 -11.34 0.01 8.68
C VAL A 6 -10.22 -0.98 8.95
N ASP A 7 -9.64 -1.53 7.90
CA ASP A 7 -8.38 -2.26 8.00
C ASP A 7 -7.24 -1.24 7.93
N SER A 8 -6.59 -0.99 9.06
CA SER A 8 -5.60 0.09 9.19
C SER A 8 -4.20 -0.29 8.72
N HIS A 9 -3.99 -1.54 8.28
CA HIS A 9 -2.67 -2.01 7.87
C HIS A 9 -2.81 -3.05 6.77
N VAL A 10 -2.80 -2.61 5.51
CA VAL A 10 -2.83 -3.47 4.33
C VAL A 10 -1.63 -3.18 3.45
N HIS A 11 -1.09 -4.22 2.82
CA HIS A 11 -0.10 -4.09 1.75
C HIS A 11 -0.68 -4.59 0.44
N PHE A 12 -0.32 -3.91 -0.64
CA PHE A 12 -0.47 -4.33 -2.02
C PHE A 12 0.90 -4.17 -2.67
N TRP A 13 1.28 -5.07 -3.56
CA TRP A 13 2.55 -4.93 -4.28
C TRP A 13 2.46 -5.59 -5.66
N ASN A 14 3.29 -5.11 -6.58
CA ASN A 14 3.51 -5.75 -7.87
C ASN A 14 5.01 -5.77 -8.19
N PRO A 15 5.70 -6.92 -8.02
CA PRO A 15 7.14 -7.05 -8.28
C PRO A 15 7.53 -6.84 -9.74
N GLY A 16 6.55 -6.81 -10.66
CA GLY A 16 6.77 -6.45 -12.06
C GLY A 16 6.76 -4.94 -12.35
N VAL A 17 6.47 -4.10 -11.34
CA VAL A 17 6.36 -2.64 -11.46
C VAL A 17 7.29 -1.93 -10.47
N ILE A 18 7.25 -2.35 -9.21
CA ILE A 18 8.09 -1.83 -8.11
C ILE A 18 8.96 -2.97 -7.62
N ASP A 19 10.24 -2.69 -7.33
CA ASP A 19 11.19 -3.65 -6.78
C ASP A 19 11.04 -3.73 -5.25
N TYR A 20 10.96 -4.95 -4.75
CA TYR A 20 10.84 -5.28 -3.33
C TYR A 20 11.89 -6.35 -3.00
N PRO A 21 13.12 -5.96 -2.65
CA PRO A 21 14.23 -6.90 -2.51
C PRO A 21 13.96 -8.05 -1.52
N TRP A 22 13.19 -7.77 -0.48
CA TRP A 22 12.84 -8.74 0.57
C TRP A 22 11.93 -9.88 0.06
N LEU A 23 11.17 -9.69 -1.02
CA LEU A 23 10.29 -10.73 -1.58
C LEU A 23 11.06 -11.96 -2.08
N SER A 24 12.34 -11.79 -2.45
CA SER A 24 13.22 -12.92 -2.78
C SER A 24 13.36 -13.93 -1.63
N GLY A 25 13.23 -13.48 -0.38
CA GLY A 25 13.21 -14.31 0.82
C GLY A 25 11.82 -14.88 1.17
N ALA A 26 10.77 -14.47 0.46
CA ALA A 26 9.38 -14.83 0.73
C ALA A 26 8.64 -15.33 -0.55
N PRO A 27 9.11 -16.43 -1.17
CA PRO A 27 8.64 -16.87 -2.48
C PRO A 27 7.13 -17.17 -2.55
N ALA A 28 6.50 -17.57 -1.43
CA ALA A 28 5.06 -17.84 -1.37
C ALA A 28 4.19 -16.61 -1.66
N ILE A 29 4.73 -15.42 -1.44
CA ILE A 29 4.04 -14.13 -1.61
C ILE A 29 4.74 -13.21 -2.63
N SER A 30 5.81 -13.68 -3.26
CA SER A 30 6.57 -13.00 -4.32
C SER A 30 5.82 -12.99 -5.66
N ARG A 31 4.58 -12.51 -5.63
CA ARG A 31 3.66 -12.36 -6.77
C ARG A 31 2.88 -11.06 -6.60
N PRO A 32 2.23 -10.54 -7.65
CA PRO A 32 1.33 -9.41 -7.51
C PRO A 32 0.21 -9.71 -6.50
N THR A 33 -0.12 -8.70 -5.69
CA THR A 33 -1.23 -8.67 -4.73
C THR A 33 -1.98 -7.35 -4.90
N PHE A 34 -3.27 -7.44 -5.21
CA PHE A 34 -4.14 -6.32 -5.54
C PHE A 34 -5.37 -6.27 -4.62
N PRO A 35 -6.14 -5.16 -4.64
CA PRO A 35 -7.39 -5.08 -3.88
C PRO A 35 -8.39 -6.22 -4.15
N ALA A 36 -8.43 -6.75 -5.37
CA ALA A 36 -9.28 -7.88 -5.72
C ALA A 36 -8.91 -9.17 -4.96
N ASP A 37 -7.61 -9.44 -4.74
CA ASP A 37 -7.16 -10.57 -3.91
C ASP A 37 -7.70 -10.44 -2.48
N LEU A 38 -7.70 -9.21 -1.93
CA LEU A 38 -8.25 -8.94 -0.61
C LEU A 38 -9.74 -9.26 -0.55
N ASP A 39 -10.54 -8.84 -1.54
CA ASP A 39 -11.96 -9.17 -1.59
C ASP A 39 -12.24 -10.67 -1.67
N GLU A 40 -11.45 -11.42 -2.44
CA GLU A 40 -11.56 -12.88 -2.51
C GLU A 40 -11.31 -13.53 -1.15
N THR A 41 -10.26 -13.13 -0.43
CA THR A 41 -9.95 -13.69 0.90
C THR A 41 -11.01 -13.37 1.96
N ARG A 42 -11.80 -12.32 1.74
CA ARG A 42 -12.83 -11.85 2.67
C ARG A 42 -14.21 -12.43 2.37
N GLN A 43 -14.36 -13.25 1.34
CA GLN A 43 -15.63 -13.88 1.00
C GLN A 43 -16.19 -14.66 2.21
N GLY A 44 -17.46 -14.42 2.53
CA GLY A 44 -18.14 -15.05 3.67
C GLY A 44 -18.00 -14.32 5.01
N LEU A 45 -17.21 -13.26 5.10
CA LEU A 45 -17.22 -12.38 6.27
C LEU A 45 -18.53 -11.59 6.34
N SER A 46 -19.12 -11.51 7.53
CA SER A 46 -20.36 -10.78 7.80
C SER A 46 -20.15 -9.28 8.09
N HIS A 47 -18.90 -8.83 8.17
CA HIS A 47 -18.55 -7.43 8.44
C HIS A 47 -18.15 -6.70 7.16
N GLU A 48 -18.59 -5.45 7.02
CA GLU A 48 -18.28 -4.62 5.84
C GLU A 48 -16.92 -3.95 6.01
N LEU A 49 -16.02 -4.13 5.03
CA LEU A 49 -14.83 -3.30 4.90
C LEU A 49 -15.22 -1.93 4.39
N ALA A 50 -15.19 -0.94 5.27
CA ALA A 50 -15.52 0.44 4.94
C ALA A 50 -14.29 1.28 4.56
N GLY A 51 -13.09 0.81 4.90
CA GLY A 51 -11.85 1.53 4.56
C GLY A 51 -10.59 0.67 4.72
N ILE A 52 -9.55 1.09 4.00
CA ILE A 52 -8.22 0.51 3.96
C ILE A 52 -7.23 1.65 4.18
N VAL A 53 -6.25 1.44 5.05
CA VAL A 53 -5.01 2.22 5.08
C VAL A 53 -3.91 1.34 4.51
N PHE A 54 -3.38 1.73 3.37
CA PHE A 54 -2.20 1.10 2.80
C PHE A 54 -0.97 1.52 3.59
N VAL A 55 -0.05 0.59 3.83
CA VAL A 55 1.28 0.85 4.40
C VAL A 55 2.33 0.48 3.37
N GLU A 56 3.32 1.36 3.16
CA GLU A 56 4.48 1.11 2.30
C GLU A 56 5.07 -0.29 2.56
N ALA A 57 5.44 -0.99 1.48
CA ALA A 57 5.79 -2.40 1.52
C ALA A 57 7.30 -2.66 1.40
N ASP A 58 8.13 -1.74 1.87
CA ASP A 58 9.60 -1.81 1.88
C ASP A 58 10.16 -2.02 0.47
N CYS A 59 9.71 -1.16 -0.46
CA CYS A 59 10.25 -1.12 -1.82
C CYS A 59 11.70 -0.61 -1.83
N ALA A 60 12.39 -0.75 -2.96
CA ALA A 60 13.69 -0.11 -3.16
C ALA A 60 13.60 1.39 -2.81
N PRO A 61 14.52 1.97 -2.00
CA PRO A 61 14.37 3.32 -1.47
C PRO A 61 14.14 4.42 -2.50
N GLU A 62 14.72 4.26 -3.69
CA GLU A 62 14.56 5.16 -4.84
C GLU A 62 13.17 5.10 -5.49
N GLN A 63 12.35 4.10 -5.17
CA GLN A 63 10.99 3.90 -5.69
C GLN A 63 9.89 4.24 -4.68
N ALA A 64 10.22 4.75 -3.48
CA ALA A 64 9.24 5.08 -2.43
C ALA A 64 8.10 6.01 -2.91
N LEU A 65 8.43 7.05 -3.68
CA LEU A 65 7.41 7.93 -4.27
C LEU A 65 6.57 7.18 -5.32
N ALA A 66 7.20 6.39 -6.18
CA ALA A 66 6.53 5.62 -7.21
C ALA A 66 5.57 4.58 -6.64
N GLU A 67 5.88 3.98 -5.49
CA GLU A 67 4.95 3.10 -4.77
C GLU A 67 3.71 3.87 -4.28
N ALA A 68 3.90 5.03 -3.65
CA ALA A 68 2.79 5.87 -3.19
C ALA A 68 1.90 6.34 -4.36
N GLU A 69 2.49 6.73 -5.49
CA GLU A 69 1.77 7.09 -6.72
C GLU A 69 1.02 5.88 -7.31
N TRP A 70 1.66 4.71 -7.35
CA TRP A 70 1.04 3.49 -7.83
C TRP A 70 -0.19 3.11 -6.97
N VAL A 71 -0.08 3.14 -5.64
CA VAL A 71 -1.22 2.89 -4.75
C VAL A 71 -2.30 3.96 -4.90
N THR A 72 -1.92 5.22 -5.08
CA THR A 72 -2.88 6.30 -5.39
C THR A 72 -3.67 6.01 -6.66
N SER A 73 -3.04 5.45 -7.69
CA SER A 73 -3.73 5.07 -8.93
C SER A 73 -4.78 3.95 -8.72
N LEU A 74 -4.57 3.06 -7.75
CA LEU A 74 -5.51 2.00 -7.40
C LEU A 74 -6.83 2.54 -6.84
N THR A 75 -6.84 3.75 -6.29
CA THR A 75 -8.06 4.36 -5.69
C THR A 75 -9.20 4.54 -6.69
N SER A 76 -8.89 4.61 -7.99
CA SER A 76 -9.88 4.62 -9.08
C SER A 76 -10.72 3.34 -9.17
N GLN A 77 -10.15 2.20 -8.78
CA GLN A 77 -10.79 0.89 -8.80
C GLN A 77 -11.13 0.41 -7.38
N GLU A 78 -10.42 0.92 -6.37
CA GLU A 78 -10.60 0.61 -4.97
C GLU A 78 -10.86 1.89 -4.15
N PRO A 79 -12.11 2.39 -4.10
CA PRO A 79 -12.44 3.61 -3.37
C PRO A 79 -12.40 3.43 -1.84
N ARG A 80 -12.20 2.19 -1.33
CA ARG A 80 -12.01 1.96 0.10
C ARG A 80 -10.58 2.27 0.55
N ILE A 81 -9.60 2.51 -0.33
CA ILE A 81 -8.31 3.07 0.11
C ILE A 81 -8.56 4.50 0.59
N ARG A 82 -8.46 4.72 1.91
CA ARG A 82 -8.75 6.00 2.57
C ARG A 82 -7.50 6.71 3.07
N GLY A 83 -6.35 6.05 3.03
CA GLY A 83 -5.07 6.60 3.47
C GLY A 83 -3.91 5.75 3.01
N ILE A 84 -2.74 6.38 2.97
CA ILE A 84 -1.46 5.79 2.59
C ILE A 84 -0.46 6.21 3.68
N VAL A 85 0.19 5.25 4.33
CA VAL A 85 1.39 5.45 5.13
C VAL A 85 2.57 5.27 4.17
N ALA A 86 3.02 6.37 3.58
CA ALA A 86 4.11 6.39 2.61
C ALA A 86 5.49 6.48 3.30
N HIS A 87 6.53 6.00 2.62
CA HIS A 87 7.91 6.15 3.07
C HIS A 87 8.50 7.51 2.67
N ALA A 88 9.19 8.15 3.63
CA ALA A 88 10.08 9.29 3.37
C ALA A 88 11.38 9.10 4.18
N PRO A 89 12.56 9.42 3.62
CA PRO A 89 13.85 9.18 4.27
C PRO A 89 14.17 10.22 5.37
N LEU A 90 13.44 10.17 6.50
CA LEU A 90 13.51 11.14 7.60
C LEU A 90 14.91 11.28 8.23
N GLN A 91 15.79 10.29 8.07
CA GLN A 91 17.19 10.36 8.48
C GLN A 91 17.98 11.49 7.79
N LYS A 92 17.48 12.02 6.67
CA LYS A 92 18.05 13.20 6.00
C LYS A 92 17.84 14.51 6.79
N GLY A 93 17.05 14.48 7.87
CA GLY A 93 16.71 15.68 8.63
C GLY A 93 15.97 16.68 7.75
N GLU A 94 16.34 17.96 7.83
CA GLU A 94 15.73 19.04 7.05
C GLU A 94 15.79 18.84 5.53
N ALA A 95 16.73 18.04 5.03
CA ALA A 95 16.84 17.76 3.60
C ALA A 95 15.72 16.83 3.06
N VAL A 96 14.87 16.24 3.92
CA VAL A 96 13.72 15.40 3.50
C VAL A 96 12.53 16.20 2.96
N ARG A 97 12.62 17.54 2.97
CA ARG A 97 11.51 18.44 2.64
C ARG A 97 10.97 18.23 1.22
N ASP A 98 11.83 17.93 0.26
CA ASP A 98 11.42 17.72 -1.12
C ASP A 98 10.62 16.42 -1.26
N GLU A 99 11.05 15.33 -0.61
CA GLU A 99 10.30 14.07 -0.58
C GLU A 99 8.96 14.21 0.14
N LEU A 100 8.92 14.90 1.28
CA LEU A 100 7.66 15.15 1.98
C LEU A 100 6.69 16.03 1.17
N SER A 101 7.22 16.97 0.39
CA SER A 101 6.39 17.82 -0.48
C SER A 101 5.84 17.03 -1.66
N ALA A 102 6.62 16.12 -2.24
CA ALA A 102 6.17 15.25 -3.33
C ALA A 102 5.07 14.26 -2.89
N LEU A 103 5.00 13.91 -1.61
CA LEU A 103 3.96 13.03 -1.04
C LEU A 103 2.65 13.75 -0.70
N GLN A 104 2.59 15.07 -0.81
CA GLN A 104 1.36 15.85 -0.63
C GLN A 104 0.54 15.78 -1.93
N ALA A 105 -0.28 14.73 -2.05
CA ALA A 105 -1.29 14.61 -3.11
C ALA A 105 -2.53 15.48 -2.84
#